data_AF-A0A2I0KLL6-F1
#
_entry.id   AF-A0A2I0KLL6-F1
#
_cell.length_a   1.000
_cell.length_b   1.000
_cell.length_c   1.000
_cell.angle_alpha   90.00
_cell.angle_beta   90.00
_cell.angle_gamma   90.00
#
_symmetry.space_group_name_H-M   'P 1'
#
loop_
_entity.id
_entity.type
_entity.pdbx_description
1 polymer ?
#
loop_
_entity_poly.entity_id
_entity_poly.type
_entity_poly.pdbx_seq_one_letter_code
_entity_poly.pdbx_strand_id
1 'polypeptide(L)'
;MAAIVSSLFIYPIKSCRGISVPAAPLTPTGLRWDRQWLVVNSKGRAYTQRVEPKLALVVPELPNDAFLEDWVPSANSYLVLKAPGMSPLKVSLSQPGQITEGISVWEWSGSALDEGEEAAKWFSDYLGKPSRLVRFNADSQKRPVDAKYAPGHKTMFSDGYPFLLISQTFRSDKALRPNGKPRGLIYFGQNLVLKESLAGVKGKIIKAGDPVNVLKMVSSPAEAAV
;
A
#
# COMPACT_ATOMS: atom_id res chain seq x y z
N MET A 1 21.92 14.69 10.72
CA MET A 1 21.86 13.72 9.61
C MET A 1 20.41 13.49 9.25
N ALA A 2 20.06 13.66 7.98
CA ALA A 2 18.72 13.41 7.45
C ALA A 2 18.71 12.04 6.76
N ALA A 3 17.62 11.27 6.91
CA ALA A 3 17.54 9.95 6.29
C ALA A 3 17.26 10.09 4.78
N ILE A 4 18.09 9.44 3.95
CA ILE A 4 17.92 9.43 2.50
C ILE A 4 17.09 8.21 2.08
N VAL A 5 15.98 8.45 1.38
CA VAL A 5 15.16 7.39 0.78
C VAL A 5 15.88 6.85 -0.46
N SER A 6 16.18 5.56 -0.44
CA SER A 6 16.84 4.84 -1.55
C SER A 6 15.86 4.18 -2.50
N SER A 7 14.70 3.78 -2.00
CA SER A 7 13.65 3.14 -2.78
C SER A 7 12.31 3.33 -2.09
N LEU A 8 11.28 3.50 -2.90
CA LEU A 8 9.89 3.67 -2.48
C LEU A 8 9.03 2.60 -3.16
N PHE A 9 8.14 1.99 -2.38
CA PHE A 9 7.24 0.95 -2.83
C PHE A 9 5.81 1.22 -2.39
N ILE A 10 4.88 0.97 -3.31
CA ILE A 10 3.44 0.98 -3.09
C ILE A 10 2.92 -0.43 -3.26
N TYR A 11 2.03 -0.88 -2.39
CA TYR A 11 1.41 -2.19 -2.48
C TYR A 11 -0.10 -2.00 -2.58
N PRO A 12 -0.64 -1.81 -3.80
CA PRO A 12 -2.05 -1.51 -3.97
C PRO A 12 -2.97 -2.51 -3.28
N ILE A 13 -2.70 -3.80 -3.51
CA ILE A 13 -3.44 -4.89 -2.91
C ILE A 13 -2.61 -5.47 -1.77
N LYS A 14 -3.22 -5.60 -0.59
CA LYS A 14 -2.62 -6.30 0.54
C LYS A 14 -2.16 -7.69 0.08
N SER A 15 -0.93 -8.05 0.45
CA SER A 15 -0.35 -9.38 0.15
C SER A 15 0.03 -9.63 -1.32
N CYS A 16 -0.15 -8.66 -2.22
CA CYS A 16 0.34 -8.76 -3.60
C CYS A 16 1.71 -8.09 -3.77
N ARG A 17 2.28 -8.15 -4.98
CA ARG A 17 3.57 -7.53 -5.28
C ARG A 17 3.49 -6.00 -5.16
N GLY A 18 4.58 -5.39 -4.69
CA GLY A 18 4.71 -3.94 -4.65
C GLY A 18 5.20 -3.37 -5.98
N ILE A 19 4.82 -2.12 -6.25
CA ILE A 19 5.25 -1.28 -7.36
C ILE A 19 6.37 -0.39 -6.83
N SER A 20 7.55 -0.43 -7.47
CA SER A 20 8.61 0.54 -7.17
C SER A 20 8.32 1.84 -7.90
N VAL A 21 8.36 2.95 -7.18
CA VAL A 21 8.07 4.28 -7.73
C VAL A 21 9.17 5.27 -7.32
N PRO A 22 9.44 6.30 -8.13
CA PRO A 22 10.42 7.33 -7.76
C PRO A 22 9.89 8.29 -6.70
N ALA A 23 8.58 8.51 -6.66
CA ALA A 23 7.87 9.36 -5.71
C ALA A 23 6.42 8.89 -5.56
N ALA A 24 5.77 9.25 -4.45
CA ALA A 24 4.34 9.08 -4.27
C ALA A 24 3.78 10.12 -3.29
N PRO A 25 2.53 10.59 -3.46
CA PRO A 25 1.92 11.55 -2.55
C PRO A 25 1.67 10.91 -1.18
N LEU A 26 1.84 11.72 -0.13
CA LEU A 26 1.48 11.34 1.24
C LEU A 26 0.00 11.64 1.48
N THR A 27 -0.68 10.70 2.14
CA THR A 27 -2.08 10.84 2.54
C THR A 27 -2.22 10.58 4.03
N PRO A 28 -3.34 10.96 4.68
CA PRO A 28 -3.58 10.64 6.08
C PRO A 28 -3.59 9.14 6.42
N THR A 29 -3.68 8.27 5.41
CA THR A 29 -3.73 6.80 5.54
C THR A 29 -2.46 6.08 5.09
N GLY A 30 -1.43 6.80 4.63
CA GLY A 30 -0.22 6.22 4.04
C GLY A 30 0.15 6.86 2.69
N LEU A 31 0.96 6.17 1.90
CA LEU A 31 1.21 6.60 0.52
C LEU A 31 -0.05 6.41 -0.32
N ARG A 32 -0.22 7.28 -1.33
CA ARG A 32 -1.32 7.14 -2.29
C ARG A 32 -1.32 5.73 -2.89
N TRP A 33 -2.50 5.15 -3.03
CA TRP A 33 -2.75 3.78 -3.48
C TRP A 33 -2.27 2.66 -2.57
N ASP A 34 -1.67 2.94 -1.41
CA ASP A 34 -1.13 1.87 -0.58
C ASP A 34 -2.21 1.11 0.20
N ARG A 35 -2.26 -0.22 0.03
CA ARG A 35 -3.19 -1.17 0.69
C ARG A 35 -4.65 -0.72 0.66
N GLN A 36 -5.09 -0.14 -0.45
CA GLN A 36 -6.50 0.21 -0.64
C GLN A 36 -7.34 -1.02 -0.98
N TRP A 37 -6.73 -2.09 -1.49
CA TRP A 37 -7.42 -3.31 -1.86
C TRP A 37 -7.06 -4.52 -0.99
N LEU A 38 -7.99 -5.45 -0.91
CA LEU A 38 -7.90 -6.69 -0.17
C LEU A 38 -8.56 -7.83 -0.94
N VAL A 39 -7.90 -8.99 -0.99
CA VAL A 39 -8.54 -10.22 -1.47
C VAL A 39 -9.16 -10.93 -0.27
N VAL A 40 -10.42 -11.32 -0.38
CA VAL A 40 -11.17 -11.99 0.69
C VAL A 40 -11.75 -13.32 0.23
N ASN A 41 -11.99 -14.22 1.18
CA ASN A 41 -12.69 -15.47 0.93
C ASN A 41 -14.21 -15.30 0.92
N SER A 42 -14.95 -16.39 0.69
CA SER A 42 -16.42 -16.41 0.72
C SER A 42 -17.08 -15.98 2.04
N LYS A 43 -16.31 -15.88 3.13
CA LYS A 43 -16.77 -15.42 4.45
C LYS A 43 -16.31 -13.98 4.76
N GLY A 44 -15.82 -13.23 3.76
CA GLY A 44 -15.33 -11.86 3.93
C GLY A 44 -13.99 -11.75 4.66
N ARG A 45 -13.29 -12.86 4.92
CA ARG A 45 -12.01 -12.85 5.64
C ARG A 45 -10.85 -12.61 4.69
N ALA A 46 -9.95 -11.70 5.07
CA ALA A 46 -8.71 -11.41 4.37
C ALA A 46 -7.90 -12.68 4.04
N TYR A 47 -7.54 -12.83 2.77
CA TYR A 47 -6.39 -13.65 2.40
C TYR A 47 -5.10 -12.86 2.61
N THR A 48 -4.13 -13.49 3.27
CA THR A 48 -2.79 -12.95 3.45
C THR A 48 -1.75 -13.88 2.84
N GLN A 49 -0.54 -13.40 2.55
CA GLN A 49 0.53 -14.29 2.05
C GLN A 49 0.86 -15.46 2.99
N ARG A 50 0.50 -15.36 4.29
CA ARG A 50 0.68 -16.44 5.26
C ARG A 50 -0.18 -17.67 4.94
N VAL A 51 -1.35 -17.44 4.36
CA VAL A 51 -2.34 -18.49 4.02
C VAL A 51 -2.43 -18.72 2.50
N GLU A 52 -2.21 -17.68 1.70
CA GLU A 52 -2.18 -17.73 0.24
C GLU A 52 -0.87 -17.14 -0.32
N PRO A 53 0.26 -17.87 -0.27
CA PRO A 53 1.55 -17.38 -0.79
C PRO A 53 1.53 -17.00 -2.26
N LYS A 54 0.63 -17.60 -3.07
CA LYS A 54 0.43 -17.28 -4.49
C LYS A 54 0.12 -15.81 -4.73
N LEU A 55 -0.48 -15.09 -3.76
CA LEU A 55 -0.74 -13.66 -3.90
C LEU A 55 0.53 -12.84 -4.17
N ALA A 56 1.70 -13.30 -3.71
CA ALA A 56 2.98 -12.66 -3.98
C ALA A 56 3.35 -12.60 -5.48
N LEU A 57 2.73 -13.45 -6.30
CA LEU A 57 2.94 -13.52 -7.75
C LEU A 57 1.93 -12.68 -8.54
N VAL A 58 0.91 -12.12 -7.87
CA VAL A 58 0.02 -11.12 -8.47
C VAL A 58 0.78 -9.81 -8.54
N VAL A 59 0.95 -9.30 -9.77
CA VAL A 59 1.65 -8.07 -10.10
C VAL A 59 0.63 -6.98 -10.41
N PRO A 60 0.43 -6.00 -9.51
CA PRO A 60 -0.39 -4.83 -9.78
C PRO A 60 0.40 -3.81 -10.58
N GLU A 61 -0.26 -3.14 -11.52
CA GLU A 61 0.26 -2.02 -12.30
C GLU A 61 -0.76 -0.88 -12.26
N LEU A 62 -0.27 0.33 -12.00
CA LEU A 62 -1.06 1.55 -12.01
C LEU A 62 -0.56 2.47 -13.13
N PRO A 63 -1.40 3.39 -13.65
CA PRO A 63 -0.96 4.43 -14.57
C PRO A 63 0.21 5.23 -13.98
N ASN A 64 1.18 5.63 -14.81
CA ASN A 64 2.37 6.33 -14.33
C ASN A 64 2.03 7.67 -13.65
N ASP A 65 1.02 8.35 -14.17
CA ASP A 65 0.49 9.62 -13.66
C ASP A 65 -0.33 9.45 -12.36
N ALA A 66 -0.73 8.23 -12.00
CA ALA A 66 -1.49 7.96 -10.78
C ALA A 66 -0.72 8.34 -9.50
N PHE A 67 0.60 8.53 -9.58
CA PHE A 67 1.46 8.96 -8.48
C PHE A 67 1.75 10.46 -8.46
N LEU A 68 1.11 11.26 -9.33
CA LEU A 68 1.13 12.73 -9.22
C LEU A 68 0.12 13.19 -8.14
N GLU A 69 0.39 14.32 -7.50
CA GLU A 69 -0.44 14.85 -6.41
C GLU A 69 -1.86 15.20 -6.89
N ASP A 70 -1.96 15.97 -7.98
CA ASP A 70 -3.24 16.46 -8.52
C ASP A 70 -3.93 15.49 -9.49
N TRP A 71 -3.40 14.29 -9.69
CA TRP A 71 -4.00 13.34 -10.61
C TRP A 71 -5.34 12.82 -10.08
N VAL A 72 -6.32 12.68 -10.96
CA VAL A 72 -7.64 12.11 -10.66
C VAL A 72 -7.95 11.00 -11.66
N PRO A 73 -8.46 9.84 -11.22
CA PRO A 73 -8.88 8.78 -12.14
C PRO A 73 -9.90 9.27 -13.17
N SER A 74 -9.66 8.94 -14.43
CA SER A 74 -10.63 9.07 -15.52
C SER A 74 -11.39 7.75 -15.72
N ALA A 75 -12.43 7.77 -16.56
CA ALA A 75 -13.16 6.55 -16.95
C ALA A 75 -12.27 5.43 -17.54
N ASN A 76 -11.09 5.78 -18.07
CA ASN A 76 -10.13 4.86 -18.68
C ASN A 76 -8.92 4.57 -17.77
N SER A 77 -8.99 4.94 -16.49
CA SER A 77 -7.92 4.70 -15.53
C SER A 77 -8.17 3.37 -14.81
N TYR A 78 -7.21 2.44 -14.92
CA TYR A 78 -7.35 1.08 -14.39
C TYR A 78 -6.17 0.69 -13.52
N LEU A 79 -6.43 -0.06 -12.45
CA LEU A 79 -5.48 -0.96 -11.82
C LEU A 79 -5.44 -2.25 -12.66
N VAL A 80 -4.29 -2.55 -13.26
CA VAL A 80 -4.11 -3.76 -14.07
C VAL A 80 -3.43 -4.83 -13.24
N LEU A 81 -4.01 -6.02 -13.17
CA LEU A 81 -3.44 -7.16 -12.45
C LEU A 81 -2.97 -8.23 -13.42
N LYS A 82 -1.74 -8.72 -13.19
CA LYS A 82 -1.14 -9.83 -13.92
C LYS A 82 -0.76 -10.94 -12.96
N ALA A 83 -0.92 -12.19 -13.38
CA ALA A 83 -0.43 -13.35 -12.64
C ALA A 83 -0.07 -14.49 -13.61
N PRO A 84 0.79 -15.44 -13.20
CA PRO A 84 1.15 -16.58 -14.05
C PRO A 84 -0.08 -17.38 -14.50
N GLY A 85 -0.21 -17.59 -15.82
CA GLY A 85 -1.30 -18.36 -16.42
C GLY A 85 -2.64 -17.64 -16.50
N MET A 86 -2.70 -16.35 -16.17
CA MET A 86 -3.93 -15.56 -16.19
C MET A 86 -3.87 -14.46 -17.25
N SER A 87 -4.98 -14.22 -17.95
CA SER A 87 -5.16 -12.99 -18.74
C SER A 87 -5.14 -11.75 -17.82
N PRO A 88 -4.65 -10.58 -18.27
CA PRO A 88 -4.67 -9.37 -17.45
C PRO A 88 -6.09 -8.97 -17.04
N LEU A 89 -6.29 -8.67 -15.76
CA LEU A 89 -7.54 -8.10 -15.24
C LEU A 89 -7.42 -6.58 -15.20
N LYS A 90 -8.47 -5.85 -15.59
CA LYS A 90 -8.57 -4.39 -15.43
C LYS A 90 -9.62 -4.07 -14.37
N VAL A 91 -9.20 -3.40 -13.31
CA VAL A 91 -10.09 -2.93 -12.24
C VAL A 91 -10.20 -1.41 -12.36
N SER A 92 -11.41 -0.88 -12.51
CA SER A 92 -11.64 0.56 -12.71
C SER A 92 -11.22 1.38 -11.49
N LEU A 93 -10.44 2.45 -11.68
CA LEU A 93 -10.06 3.35 -10.59
C LEU A 93 -11.12 4.43 -10.32
N SER A 94 -11.96 4.76 -11.31
CA SER A 94 -12.95 5.85 -11.22
C SER A 94 -14.35 5.40 -10.83
N GLN A 95 -14.67 4.11 -10.97
CA GLN A 95 -15.97 3.57 -10.60
C GLN A 95 -15.88 2.87 -9.25
N PRO A 96 -16.56 3.38 -8.20
CA PRO A 96 -16.61 2.69 -6.93
C PRO A 96 -17.42 1.40 -7.06
N GLY A 97 -16.96 0.34 -6.41
CA GLY A 97 -17.67 -0.92 -6.30
C GLY A 97 -18.94 -0.85 -5.47
N GLN A 98 -19.74 -1.92 -5.45
CA GLN A 98 -20.91 -2.01 -4.59
C GLN A 98 -20.50 -2.23 -3.13
N ILE A 99 -21.21 -1.63 -2.17
CA ILE A 99 -20.90 -1.85 -0.75
C ILE A 99 -21.18 -3.31 -0.38
N THR A 100 -20.22 -3.94 0.28
CA THR A 100 -20.31 -5.29 0.84
C THR A 100 -19.92 -5.27 2.31
N GLU A 101 -20.69 -5.97 3.14
CA GLU A 101 -20.54 -6.00 4.60
C GLU A 101 -19.75 -7.23 5.07
N GLY A 102 -19.31 -7.21 6.34
CA GLY A 102 -18.69 -8.38 6.96
C GLY A 102 -17.25 -8.66 6.49
N ILE A 103 -16.57 -7.64 5.98
CA ILE A 103 -15.16 -7.74 5.60
C ILE A 103 -14.30 -7.65 6.85
N SER A 104 -13.32 -8.55 7.00
CA SER A 104 -12.44 -8.60 8.16
C SER A 104 -10.97 -8.74 7.81
N VAL A 105 -10.12 -8.00 8.53
CA VAL A 105 -8.66 -8.13 8.51
C VAL A 105 -8.12 -7.90 9.92
N TRP A 106 -7.45 -8.92 10.46
CA TRP A 106 -7.05 -8.93 11.88
C TRP A 106 -8.27 -8.69 12.79
N GLU A 107 -8.13 -7.86 13.83
CA GLU A 107 -9.21 -7.48 14.75
C GLU A 107 -10.23 -6.49 14.15
N TRP A 108 -10.00 -6.01 12.92
CA TRP A 108 -10.93 -5.06 12.28
C TRP A 108 -11.97 -5.80 11.44
N SER A 109 -13.22 -5.36 11.56
CA SER A 109 -14.33 -5.73 10.69
C SER A 109 -15.13 -4.50 10.27
N GLY A 110 -15.66 -4.51 9.05
CA GLY A 110 -16.51 -3.43 8.53
C GLY A 110 -16.97 -3.71 7.11
N SER A 111 -17.31 -2.65 6.39
CA SER A 111 -17.71 -2.72 4.98
C SER A 111 -16.56 -2.41 4.02
N ALA A 112 -16.70 -2.83 2.77
CA ALA A 112 -15.79 -2.50 1.68
C ALA A 112 -16.58 -2.30 0.38
N LEU A 113 -15.91 -1.89 -0.69
CA LEU A 113 -16.47 -1.80 -2.04
C LEU A 113 -16.05 -3.04 -2.82
N ASP A 114 -17.00 -3.82 -3.29
CA ASP A 114 -16.78 -5.02 -4.09
C ASP A 114 -16.43 -4.66 -5.55
N GLU A 115 -15.30 -5.16 -6.04
CA GLU A 115 -14.81 -4.86 -7.40
C GLU A 115 -15.51 -5.67 -8.51
N GLY A 116 -16.57 -6.40 -8.16
CA GLY A 116 -17.47 -7.05 -9.09
C GLY A 116 -17.06 -8.46 -9.50
N GLU A 117 -17.93 -9.07 -10.30
CA GLU A 117 -17.84 -10.50 -10.65
C GLU A 117 -16.64 -10.85 -11.51
N GLU A 118 -16.16 -9.93 -12.35
CA GLU A 118 -14.96 -10.16 -13.16
C GLU A 118 -13.72 -10.34 -12.27
N ALA A 119 -13.54 -9.44 -11.29
CA ALA A 119 -12.45 -9.52 -10.33
C ALA A 119 -12.59 -10.75 -9.42
N ALA A 120 -13.80 -11.04 -8.95
CA ALA A 120 -14.08 -12.23 -8.15
C ALA A 120 -13.75 -13.52 -8.91
N LYS A 121 -14.17 -13.63 -10.17
CA LYS A 121 -13.86 -14.77 -11.03
C LYS A 121 -12.35 -14.91 -11.23
N TRP A 122 -11.66 -13.82 -11.57
CA TRP A 122 -10.23 -13.83 -11.83
C TRP A 122 -9.42 -14.34 -10.62
N PHE A 123 -9.71 -13.83 -9.41
CA PHE A 123 -9.04 -14.32 -8.20
C PHE A 123 -9.45 -15.74 -7.83
N SER A 124 -10.71 -16.12 -8.06
CA SER A 124 -11.19 -17.48 -7.80
C SER A 124 -10.52 -18.51 -8.69
N ASP A 125 -10.38 -18.21 -9.98
CA ASP A 125 -9.67 -19.05 -10.95
C ASP A 125 -8.19 -19.18 -10.56
N TYR A 126 -7.54 -18.06 -10.22
CA TYR A 126 -6.11 -18.05 -9.89
C TYR A 126 -5.78 -18.80 -8.58
N LEU A 127 -6.60 -18.61 -7.55
CA LEU A 127 -6.41 -19.23 -6.23
C LEU A 127 -7.04 -20.63 -6.13
N GLY A 128 -7.90 -21.01 -7.08
CA GLY A 128 -8.61 -22.29 -7.12
C GLY A 128 -9.72 -22.41 -6.07
N LYS A 129 -10.24 -21.30 -5.54
CA LYS A 129 -11.28 -21.27 -4.51
C LYS A 129 -12.02 -19.92 -4.48
N PRO A 130 -13.28 -19.89 -4.01
CA PRO A 130 -14.09 -18.68 -4.00
C PRO A 130 -13.38 -17.50 -3.32
N SER A 131 -13.10 -16.47 -4.10
CA SER A 131 -12.31 -15.30 -3.72
C SER A 131 -12.92 -14.05 -4.33
N ARG A 132 -12.88 -12.93 -3.61
CA ARG A 132 -13.33 -11.62 -4.11
C ARG A 132 -12.27 -10.57 -3.87
N LEU A 133 -12.19 -9.58 -4.76
CA LEU A 133 -11.38 -8.38 -4.56
C LEU A 133 -12.30 -7.28 -4.04
N VAL A 134 -11.89 -6.63 -2.95
CA VAL A 134 -12.60 -5.49 -2.37
C VAL A 134 -11.66 -4.30 -2.16
N ARG A 135 -12.20 -3.10 -2.22
CA ARG A 135 -11.53 -1.82 -1.95
C ARG A 135 -12.04 -1.20 -0.66
N PHE A 136 -11.15 -0.55 0.08
CA PHE A 136 -11.51 0.08 1.34
C PHE A 136 -12.53 1.20 1.10
N ASN A 137 -13.65 1.15 1.82
CA ASN A 137 -14.69 2.18 1.73
C ASN A 137 -14.33 3.37 2.62
N ALA A 138 -13.46 4.26 2.12
CA ALA A 138 -12.95 5.39 2.91
C ALA A 138 -14.01 6.45 3.29
N ASP A 139 -15.17 6.44 2.63
CA ASP A 139 -16.27 7.37 2.90
C ASP A 139 -17.03 6.99 4.18
N SER A 140 -17.21 5.69 4.44
CA SER A 140 -17.95 5.20 5.60
C SER A 140 -17.06 4.56 6.67
N GLN A 141 -15.88 4.06 6.31
CA GLN A 141 -15.04 3.28 7.20
C GLN A 141 -13.80 4.06 7.66
N LYS A 142 -13.43 3.81 8.91
CA LYS A 142 -12.16 4.25 9.49
C LYS A 142 -11.52 3.05 10.18
N ARG A 143 -10.21 2.91 10.00
CA ARG A 143 -9.42 1.91 10.72
C ARG A 143 -8.30 2.62 11.47
N PRO A 144 -8.52 2.96 12.77
CA PRO A 144 -7.51 3.65 13.56
C PRO A 144 -6.29 2.74 13.73
N VAL A 145 -5.12 3.36 13.82
CA VAL A 145 -3.90 2.66 14.27
C VAL A 145 -3.80 2.71 15.79
N ASP A 146 -2.91 1.92 16.37
CA ASP A 146 -2.69 1.94 17.82
C ASP A 146 -2.22 3.35 18.27
N ALA A 147 -3.07 4.01 19.06
CA ALA A 147 -2.88 5.37 19.53
C ALA A 147 -1.63 5.54 20.41
N LYS A 148 -1.10 4.45 20.99
CA LYS A 148 0.18 4.47 21.72
C LYS A 148 1.35 4.88 20.83
N TYR A 149 1.27 4.56 19.54
CA TYR A 149 2.37 4.77 18.59
C TYR A 149 2.09 5.91 17.61
N ALA A 150 0.83 6.08 17.18
CA ALA A 150 0.44 7.13 16.23
C ALA A 150 -1.00 7.63 16.51
N PRO A 151 -1.21 8.44 17.55
CA PRO A 151 -2.53 8.92 17.94
C PRO A 151 -3.18 9.75 16.82
N GLY A 152 -4.48 9.56 16.59
CA GLY A 152 -5.24 10.29 15.57
C GLY A 152 -5.00 9.83 14.13
N HIS A 153 -4.07 8.90 13.89
CA HIS A 153 -3.82 8.36 12.56
C HIS A 153 -4.71 7.15 12.23
N LYS A 154 -4.87 6.91 10.94
CA LYS A 154 -5.67 5.82 10.39
C LYS A 154 -4.88 5.09 9.31
N THR A 155 -5.36 3.91 8.97
CA THR A 155 -4.84 3.11 7.86
C THR A 155 -6.00 2.51 7.06
N MET A 156 -5.68 1.86 5.94
CA MET A 156 -6.62 1.05 5.18
C MET A 156 -6.36 -0.43 5.50
N PHE A 157 -6.07 -1.29 4.51
CA PHE A 157 -5.85 -2.72 4.74
C PHE A 157 -4.39 -3.08 5.14
N SER A 158 -3.54 -2.11 5.49
CA SER A 158 -2.19 -2.37 6.04
C SER A 158 -2.25 -3.19 7.35
N ASP A 159 -1.15 -3.78 7.82
CA ASP A 159 -1.21 -4.59 9.05
C ASP A 159 -1.54 -3.72 10.27
N GLY A 160 -0.71 -2.70 10.54
CA GLY A 160 -0.89 -1.84 11.72
C GLY A 160 -0.66 -0.34 11.50
N TYR A 161 0.17 0.05 10.51
CA TYR A 161 0.56 1.46 10.34
C TYR A 161 0.56 1.89 8.87
N PRO A 162 0.37 3.20 8.59
CA PRO A 162 0.33 3.76 7.24
C PRO A 162 1.66 3.68 6.48
N PHE A 163 2.79 3.58 7.19
CA PHE A 163 4.12 3.46 6.59
C PHE A 163 4.93 2.40 7.34
N LEU A 164 5.65 1.56 6.58
CA LEU A 164 6.71 0.73 7.11
C LEU A 164 8.05 1.14 6.49
N LEU A 165 9.02 1.49 7.34
CA LEU A 165 10.36 1.88 6.95
C LEU A 165 11.34 0.76 7.31
N ILE A 166 12.29 0.50 6.41
CA ILE A 166 13.48 -0.30 6.69
C ILE A 166 14.73 0.50 6.29
N SER A 167 15.86 0.25 6.94
CA SER A 167 17.15 0.74 6.44
C SER A 167 17.88 -0.38 5.68
N GLN A 168 18.55 -0.01 4.58
CA GLN A 168 19.41 -0.86 3.76
C GLN A 168 20.47 -1.56 4.61
N THR A 169 20.95 -0.91 5.68
CA THR A 169 21.97 -1.51 6.56
C THR A 169 21.46 -2.73 7.34
N PHE A 170 20.14 -2.83 7.58
CA PHE A 170 19.50 -4.00 8.19
C PHE A 170 18.94 -4.98 7.15
N ARG A 171 18.91 -4.58 5.88
CA ARG A 171 18.49 -5.42 4.78
C ARG A 171 19.70 -6.25 4.35
N SER A 172 20.02 -7.29 5.11
CA SER A 172 20.89 -8.33 4.56
C SER A 172 20.17 -8.92 3.34
N ASP A 173 20.65 -8.59 2.16
CA ASP A 173 20.29 -9.15 0.85
C ASP A 173 20.50 -10.69 0.78
N LYS A 174 20.96 -11.29 1.88
CA LYS A 174 20.89 -12.70 2.21
C LYS A 174 19.59 -12.97 2.95
N ALA A 175 18.63 -13.64 2.31
CA ALA A 175 17.62 -14.37 3.06
C ALA A 175 18.36 -15.29 4.05
N LEU A 176 18.27 -15.04 5.35
CA LEU A 176 18.85 -15.89 6.39
C LEU A 176 18.10 -17.24 6.35
N ARG A 177 18.58 -18.15 5.51
CA ARG A 177 18.29 -19.58 5.57
C ARG A 177 19.53 -20.23 6.17
N PRO A 178 19.55 -20.51 7.49
CA PRO A 178 20.72 -21.10 8.15
C PRO A 178 21.24 -22.34 7.42
N ASN A 179 20.35 -23.08 6.74
CA ASN A 179 20.64 -24.35 6.07
C ASN A 179 20.23 -24.39 4.58
N GLY A 180 20.21 -23.27 3.83
CA GLY A 180 19.77 -23.33 2.42
C GLY A 180 20.30 -22.24 1.48
N LYS A 181 20.34 -22.54 0.17
CA LYS A 181 20.73 -21.56 -0.87
C LYS A 181 19.71 -20.40 -0.94
N PRO A 182 20.17 -19.13 -0.99
CA PRO A 182 19.29 -17.99 -1.23
C PRO A 182 18.52 -18.17 -2.54
N ARG A 183 17.19 -18.04 -2.50
CA ARG A 183 16.33 -18.10 -3.69
C ARG A 183 15.66 -16.74 -3.88
N GLY A 184 16.23 -15.91 -4.76
CA GLY A 184 15.64 -14.66 -5.23
C GLY A 184 15.47 -13.55 -4.19
N LEU A 185 15.08 -12.37 -4.67
CA LEU A 185 14.72 -11.21 -3.85
C LEU A 185 13.38 -11.48 -3.14
N ILE A 186 13.39 -11.46 -1.80
CA ILE A 186 12.18 -11.54 -0.98
C ILE A 186 11.67 -10.11 -0.77
N TYR A 187 10.46 -9.83 -1.24
CA TYR A 187 9.79 -8.56 -0.99
C TYR A 187 9.12 -8.60 0.38
N PHE A 188 9.75 -7.97 1.36
CA PHE A 188 9.06 -7.59 2.60
C PHE A 188 8.13 -6.42 2.28
N GLY A 189 6.90 -6.44 2.79
CA GLY A 189 5.88 -5.40 2.54
C GLY A 189 6.24 -4.05 3.16
N GLN A 190 7.24 -3.36 2.62
CA GLN A 190 7.87 -2.17 3.18
C GLN A 190 7.73 -1.01 2.20
N ASN A 191 7.28 0.15 2.70
CA ASN A 191 7.07 1.33 1.87
C ASN A 191 8.38 2.03 1.51
N LEU A 192 9.30 2.16 2.46
CA LEU A 192 10.50 2.98 2.32
C LEU A 192 11.75 2.19 2.69
N VAL A 193 12.77 2.29 1.86
CA VAL A 193 14.10 1.73 2.13
C VAL A 193 15.09 2.90 2.28
N LEU A 194 15.76 3.02 3.44
CA LEU A 194 16.67 4.13 3.75
C LEU A 194 18.14 3.74 3.52
N LYS A 195 18.96 4.61 2.94
CA LYS A 195 20.36 4.30 2.58
C LYS A 195 21.32 4.22 3.78
N GLU A 196 21.02 4.90 4.88
CA GLU A 196 21.95 5.08 6.00
C GLU A 196 21.53 4.36 7.29
N SER A 197 22.51 4.12 8.15
CA SER A 197 22.29 3.59 9.49
C SER A 197 21.53 4.62 10.33
N LEU A 198 20.43 4.21 10.95
CA LEU A 198 19.75 5.00 11.98
C LEU A 198 20.56 5.08 13.29
N ALA A 199 21.81 4.61 13.31
CA ALA A 199 22.71 4.71 14.45
C ALA A 199 22.85 6.18 14.88
N GLY A 200 22.27 6.51 16.04
CA GLY A 200 22.30 7.84 16.62
C GLY A 200 20.97 8.61 16.56
N VAL A 201 19.93 8.12 15.87
CA VAL A 201 18.59 8.71 15.96
C VAL A 201 17.98 8.35 17.32
N LYS A 202 18.09 9.27 18.29
CA LYS A 202 17.36 9.19 19.57
C LYS A 202 15.96 9.79 19.38
N GLY A 203 14.94 8.95 19.16
CA GLY A 203 13.54 9.39 19.11
C GLY A 203 12.62 8.45 18.32
N LYS A 204 11.29 8.66 18.45
CA LYS A 204 10.25 7.93 17.68
C LYS A 204 9.97 8.54 16.30
N ILE A 205 10.73 9.55 15.87
CA ILE A 205 10.47 10.37 14.68
C ILE A 205 11.68 10.31 13.74
N ILE A 206 11.44 9.93 12.48
CA ILE A 206 12.42 9.99 11.39
C ILE A 206 11.99 11.12 10.46
N LYS A 207 12.84 12.13 10.27
CA LYS A 207 12.63 13.18 9.26
C LYS A 207 13.24 12.73 7.94
N ALA A 208 12.44 12.66 6.88
CA ALA A 208 12.88 12.39 5.51
C ALA A 208 12.72 13.68 4.68
N GLY A 209 13.81 14.14 4.06
CA GLY A 209 13.88 15.49 3.48
C GLY A 209 14.11 16.58 4.54
N ASP A 210 14.60 17.74 4.11
CA ASP A 210 14.69 18.92 4.96
C ASP A 210 13.28 19.38 5.37
N PRO A 211 13.07 19.90 6.59
CA PRO A 211 11.81 20.53 6.95
C PRO A 211 11.59 21.76 6.05
N VAL A 212 10.52 21.74 5.25
CA VAL A 212 9.97 22.98 4.67
C VAL A 212 9.38 23.78 5.83
N ASN A 213 10.17 24.72 6.34
CA ASN A 213 9.66 25.71 7.27
C ASN A 213 8.93 26.79 6.46
N VAL A 214 7.62 26.90 6.65
CA VAL A 214 6.89 28.08 6.21
C VAL A 214 7.34 29.24 7.11
N LEU A 215 8.32 30.02 6.63
CA LEU A 215 8.86 31.17 7.36
C LEU A 215 7.82 32.28 7.53
N LYS A 216 6.91 32.41 6.55
CA LYS A 216 5.79 33.35 6.55
C LYS A 216 4.72 32.86 5.57
N MET A 217 3.47 32.81 6.01
CA MET A 217 2.31 32.70 5.11
C MET A 217 1.97 34.11 4.62
N VAL A 218 1.89 34.30 3.31
CA VAL A 218 1.43 35.56 2.71
C VAL A 218 0.06 35.35 2.08
N SER A 219 -0.76 36.40 2.11
CA SER A 219 -2.15 36.34 1.67
C SER A 219 -2.30 36.48 0.14
N SER A 220 -1.24 36.94 -0.54
CA SER A 220 -1.17 36.99 -1.99
C SER A 220 0.28 36.87 -2.51
N PRO A 221 0.49 36.49 -3.79
CA PRO A 221 1.82 36.39 -4.39
C PRO A 221 2.63 37.70 -4.40
N ALA A 222 1.95 38.87 -4.39
CA ALA A 222 2.62 40.17 -4.38
C ALA A 222 3.36 40.47 -3.07
N GLU A 223 2.90 39.88 -1.96
CA GLU A 223 3.51 40.02 -0.63
C GLU A 223 4.74 39.11 -0.42
N ALA A 224 4.99 38.16 -1.33
CA ALA A 224 6.14 37.28 -1.31
C ALA A 224 7.40 37.91 -1.94
N ALA A 225 7.29 39.08 -2.56
CA ALA A 225 8.32 39.69 -3.41
C ALA A 225 9.19 40.76 -2.72
N VAL A 226 9.16 40.87 -1.38
CA VAL A 226 10.04 41.77 -0.59
C VAL A 226 10.91 40.96 0.36
#